data_AF-A0A2V3IEE6-F1
#
_entry.id   AF-A0A2V3IEE6-F1
#
_cell.length_a   1.000
_cell.length_b   1.000
_cell.length_c   1.000
_cell.angle_alpha   90.00
_cell.angle_beta   90.00
_cell.angle_gamma   90.00
#
_symmetry.space_group_name_H-M   'P 1'
#
loop_
_entity.id
_entity.type
_entity.pdbx_description
1 polymer ?
#
loop_
_entity_poly.entity_id
_entity_poly.type
_entity_poly.pdbx_seq_one_letter_code
_entity_poly.pdbx_strand_id
1 'polypeptide(L)'
;MLAGNTVLFCGFGDVGMGCAIAMNAAKARCLATETDRVRGLMAGIEGYQVATIETFLPEVDIFITATGSCGLIHVEHMLKMKNNAIMGNMGHFNHEIDLESLRKYPGTKPIEVKPDIHRWVFQVGHSITILAE
;
A
#
# COMPACT_ATOMS: atom_id res chain seq x y z
N MET A 1 -9.31 -13.24 -0.38
CA MET A 1 -10.67 -12.65 -0.33
C MET A 1 -10.49 -11.14 -0.18
N LEU A 2 -11.22 -10.31 -0.93
CA LEU A 2 -11.10 -8.84 -0.87
C LEU A 2 -12.14 -8.21 0.07
N ALA A 3 -13.35 -8.77 0.11
CA ALA A 3 -14.40 -8.33 0.99
C ALA A 3 -13.99 -8.40 2.47
N GLY A 4 -14.25 -7.34 3.23
CA GLY A 4 -13.93 -7.23 4.65
C GLY A 4 -12.47 -6.87 4.97
N ASN A 5 -11.55 -6.91 4.00
CA ASN A 5 -10.19 -6.43 4.20
C ASN A 5 -10.11 -4.91 4.14
N THR A 6 -9.15 -4.34 4.85
CA THR A 6 -8.85 -2.91 4.81
C THR A 6 -7.82 -2.61 3.71
N VAL A 7 -8.15 -1.70 2.81
CA VAL A 7 -7.32 -1.31 1.66
C VAL A 7 -7.00 0.17 1.75
N LEU A 8 -5.71 0.51 1.71
CA LEU A 8 -5.24 1.89 1.67
C LEU A 8 -4.81 2.27 0.26
N PHE A 9 -5.39 3.36 -0.26
CA PHE A 9 -4.96 3.99 -1.50
C PHE A 9 -4.09 5.20 -1.18
N CYS A 10 -2.83 5.14 -1.60
CA CYS A 10 -1.94 6.27 -1.49
C CYS A 10 -1.99 7.05 -2.81
N GLY A 11 -2.61 8.24 -2.78
CA GLY A 11 -2.93 9.04 -3.96
C GLY A 11 -4.38 8.83 -4.41
N PHE A 12 -5.09 9.93 -4.62
CA PHE A 12 -6.51 9.91 -5.02
C PHE A 12 -6.73 10.71 -6.32
N GLY A 13 -5.81 10.54 -7.27
CA GLY A 13 -6.00 10.96 -8.67
C GLY A 13 -6.85 9.97 -9.47
N ASP A 14 -6.81 10.06 -10.80
CA ASP A 14 -7.67 9.23 -11.67
C ASP A 14 -7.48 7.72 -11.44
N VAL A 15 -6.22 7.28 -11.30
CA VAL A 15 -5.87 5.88 -11.05
C VAL A 15 -6.32 5.44 -9.65
N GLY A 16 -5.97 6.20 -8.61
CA GLY A 16 -6.33 5.89 -7.23
C GLY A 16 -7.84 5.85 -7.01
N MET A 17 -8.58 6.80 -7.59
CA MET A 17 -10.03 6.85 -7.57
C MET A 17 -10.64 5.62 -8.25
N GLY A 18 -10.15 5.24 -9.44
CA GLY A 18 -10.61 4.03 -10.13
C GLY A 18 -10.37 2.75 -9.31
N CYS A 19 -9.20 2.63 -8.68
CA CYS A 19 -8.89 1.51 -7.79
C CYS A 19 -9.81 1.49 -6.55
N ALA A 20 -10.08 2.64 -5.93
CA ALA A 20 -10.95 2.74 -4.78
C ALA A 20 -12.39 2.32 -5.11
N ILE A 21 -12.93 2.77 -6.24
CA ILE A 21 -14.27 2.36 -6.71
C ILE A 21 -14.35 0.84 -6.89
N ALA A 22 -13.35 0.23 -7.54
CA ALA A 22 -13.33 -1.21 -7.78
C ALA A 22 -13.25 -2.03 -6.48
N MET A 23 -12.40 -1.62 -5.53
CA MET A 23 -12.25 -2.30 -4.25
C MET A 23 -13.47 -2.12 -3.33
N ASN A 24 -14.08 -0.94 -3.36
CA ASN A 24 -15.33 -0.69 -2.64
C ASN A 24 -16.48 -1.54 -3.20
N ALA A 25 -16.56 -1.69 -4.53
CA ALA A 25 -17.49 -2.61 -5.18
C ALA A 25 -17.24 -4.08 -4.75
N ALA A 26 -15.98 -4.46 -4.54
CA ALA A 26 -15.57 -5.75 -3.98
C ALA A 26 -15.80 -5.87 -2.46
N LYS A 27 -16.45 -4.89 -1.82
CA LYS A 27 -16.80 -4.85 -0.38
C LYS A 27 -15.58 -4.78 0.56
N ALA A 28 -14.47 -4.21 0.09
CA ALA A 28 -13.34 -3.89 0.95
C ALA A 28 -13.57 -2.58 1.72
N ARG A 29 -13.00 -2.43 2.92
CA ARG A 29 -12.96 -1.15 3.63
C ARG A 29 -11.87 -0.28 3.00
N CYS A 30 -12.27 0.72 2.24
CA CYS A 30 -11.36 1.58 1.49
C CYS A 30 -10.98 2.83 2.32
N LEU A 31 -9.69 3.09 2.41
CA LEU A 31 -9.07 4.24 3.08
C LEU A 31 -8.21 4.99 2.06
N ALA A 32 -7.98 6.29 2.26
CA ALA A 32 -7.16 7.07 1.34
C ALA A 32 -6.13 7.95 2.07
N THR A 33 -5.00 8.21 1.40
CA THR A 33 -4.06 9.26 1.81
C THR A 33 -3.81 10.20 0.64
N GLU A 34 -3.83 11.51 0.89
CA GLU A 34 -3.56 12.52 -0.12
C GLU A 34 -2.77 13.70 0.45
N THR A 35 -1.88 14.26 -0.35
CA THR A 35 -1.19 15.52 -0.12
C THR A 35 -1.96 16.70 -0.74
N ASP A 36 -2.67 16.48 -1.85
CA ASP A 36 -3.53 17.47 -2.48
C ASP A 36 -4.86 17.59 -1.71
N ARG A 37 -5.12 18.79 -1.19
CA ARG A 37 -6.29 19.07 -0.36
C ARG A 37 -7.62 18.89 -1.10
N VAL A 38 -7.67 19.16 -2.40
CA VAL A 38 -8.89 19.02 -3.20
C VAL A 38 -9.18 17.55 -3.41
N ARG A 39 -8.16 16.75 -3.79
CA ARG A 39 -8.33 15.30 -3.96
C ARG A 39 -8.65 14.59 -2.65
N GLY A 40 -7.99 14.98 -1.56
CA GLY A 40 -8.32 14.49 -0.23
C GLY A 40 -9.77 14.82 0.19
N LEU A 41 -10.25 16.04 -0.10
CA LEU A 41 -11.65 16.40 0.16
C LEU A 41 -12.61 15.56 -0.67
N MET A 42 -12.31 15.33 -1.95
CA MET A 42 -13.13 14.47 -2.82
C MET A 42 -13.21 13.03 -2.29
N ALA A 43 -12.08 12.45 -1.85
CA ALA A 43 -12.08 11.14 -1.21
C ALA A 43 -12.98 11.10 0.04
N GLY A 44 -12.98 12.17 0.84
CA GLY A 44 -13.88 12.32 1.99
C GLY A 44 -15.35 12.41 1.62
N ILE A 45 -15.69 13.12 0.53
CA ILE A 45 -17.07 13.23 0.01
C ILE A 45 -17.60 11.86 -0.45
N GLU A 46 -16.74 11.05 -1.08
CA GLU A 46 -17.05 9.66 -1.46
C GLU A 46 -17.18 8.71 -0.25
N GLY A 47 -16.91 9.19 0.97
CA GLY A 47 -17.06 8.44 2.22
C GLY A 47 -15.82 7.67 2.63
N TYR A 48 -14.67 7.88 1.99
CA TYR A 48 -13.40 7.28 2.41
C TYR A 48 -12.80 8.07 3.57
N GLN A 49 -12.28 7.35 4.57
CA GLN A 49 -11.51 7.99 5.63
C GLN A 49 -10.16 8.43 5.07
N VAL A 50 -9.85 9.71 5.23
CA VAL A 50 -8.59 10.32 4.76
C VAL A 50 -7.72 10.66 5.95
N ALA A 51 -6.51 10.11 5.99
CA ALA A 51 -5.49 10.45 6.97
C ALA A 51 -4.09 10.23 6.39
N THR A 52 -3.05 10.36 7.22
CA THR A 52 -1.68 10.06 6.81
C THR A 52 -1.42 8.56 6.80
N ILE A 53 -0.42 8.11 6.04
CA ILE A 53 -0.07 6.69 5.92
C ILE A 53 0.20 6.09 7.31
N GLU A 54 0.94 6.81 8.15
CA GLU A 54 1.37 6.38 9.48
C GLU A 54 0.20 6.05 10.41
N THR A 55 -0.93 6.73 10.21
CA THR A 55 -2.16 6.49 10.98
C THR A 55 -2.75 5.11 10.69
N PHE A 56 -2.60 4.62 9.45
CA PHE A 56 -3.25 3.41 8.96
C PHE A 56 -2.37 2.16 8.93
N LEU A 57 -1.04 2.31 9.06
CA LEU A 57 -0.08 1.20 9.05
C LEU A 57 -0.51 -0.04 9.87
N PRO A 58 -1.01 0.07 11.12
CA PRO A 58 -1.31 -1.11 11.93
C PRO A 58 -2.62 -1.83 11.56
N GLU A 59 -3.54 -1.19 10.83
CA GLU A 59 -4.87 -1.75 10.55
C GLU A 59 -5.09 -2.21 9.10
N VAL A 60 -4.22 -1.79 8.17
CA VAL A 60 -4.37 -2.05 6.74
C VAL A 60 -3.85 -3.42 6.34
N ASP A 61 -4.60 -4.12 5.49
CA ASP A 61 -4.24 -5.41 4.92
C ASP A 61 -3.57 -5.26 3.54
N ILE A 62 -4.02 -4.28 2.74
CA ILE A 62 -3.57 -4.08 1.36
C ILE A 62 -3.22 -2.61 1.12
N PHE A 63 -2.03 -2.34 0.62
CA PHE A 63 -1.55 -1.02 0.24
C PHE A 63 -1.45 -0.93 -1.28
N ILE A 64 -2.06 0.11 -1.85
CA ILE A 64 -1.99 0.42 -3.28
C ILE A 64 -1.43 1.82 -3.43
N THR A 65 -0.26 1.93 -4.06
CA THR A 65 0.36 3.23 -4.37
C THR A 65 -0.01 3.67 -5.78
N ALA A 66 -0.50 4.89 -5.93
CA ALA A 66 -0.94 5.46 -7.20
C ALA A 66 -0.65 6.97 -7.26
N THR A 67 0.47 7.41 -6.70
CA THR A 67 0.82 8.84 -6.56
C THR A 67 1.63 9.38 -7.72
N GLY A 68 2.35 8.52 -8.45
CA GLY A 68 3.40 8.91 -9.39
C GLY A 68 4.62 9.56 -8.73
N SER A 69 4.71 9.57 -7.40
CA SER A 69 5.77 10.19 -6.61
C SER A 69 6.74 9.15 -6.07
N CYS A 70 8.03 9.50 -5.97
CA CYS A 70 9.04 8.60 -5.45
C CYS A 70 9.09 8.63 -3.91
N GLY A 71 9.43 7.50 -3.30
CA GLY A 71 9.73 7.41 -1.87
C GLY A 71 8.52 7.59 -0.97
N LEU A 72 7.39 7.00 -1.33
CA LEU A 72 6.16 7.08 -0.53
C LEU A 72 6.18 6.08 0.64
N ILE A 73 6.58 4.84 0.36
CA ILE A 73 6.65 3.77 1.36
C ILE A 73 8.11 3.38 1.61
N HIS A 74 8.62 3.78 2.77
CA HIS A 74 9.95 3.42 3.24
C HIS A 74 9.93 2.13 4.05
N VAL A 75 11.12 1.55 4.28
CA VAL A 75 11.31 0.35 5.10
C VAL A 75 10.75 0.53 6.52
N GLU A 76 10.84 1.74 7.08
CA GLU A 76 10.29 2.07 8.40
C GLU A 76 8.76 1.96 8.47
N HIS A 77 8.08 2.28 7.36
CA HIS A 77 6.64 2.08 7.24
C HIS A 77 6.33 0.58 7.19
N MET A 78 7.08 -0.16 6.37
CA MET A 78 6.91 -1.61 6.20
C MET A 78 7.06 -2.38 7.51
N LEU A 79 7.99 -1.97 8.39
CA LEU A 79 8.19 -2.58 9.72
C LEU A 79 6.99 -2.42 10.66
N LYS A 80 6.17 -1.39 10.46
CA LYS A 80 4.99 -1.08 11.28
C LYS A 80 3.69 -1.60 10.66
N MET A 81 3.76 -2.19 9.47
CA MET A 81 2.60 -2.77 8.82
C MET A 81 2.11 -4.02 9.54
N LYS A 82 0.87 -4.40 9.23
CA LYS A 82 0.31 -5.68 9.67
C LYS A 82 1.09 -6.86 9.08
N ASN A 83 1.24 -7.93 9.84
CA ASN A 83 1.81 -9.16 9.31
C ASN A 83 0.98 -9.71 8.14
N ASN A 84 1.68 -10.13 7.09
CA ASN A 84 1.16 -10.54 5.78
C ASN A 84 0.43 -9.43 5.01
N ALA A 85 0.72 -8.15 5.31
CA ALA A 85 0.24 -7.05 4.48
C ALA A 85 0.72 -7.22 3.02
N ILE A 86 -0.15 -6.86 2.09
CA ILE A 86 0.12 -6.93 0.65
C ILE A 86 0.35 -5.51 0.14
N MET A 87 1.38 -5.32 -0.66
CA MET A 87 1.65 -4.05 -1.33
C MET A 87 1.68 -4.24 -2.84
N GLY A 88 1.06 -3.31 -3.55
CA GLY A 88 1.11 -3.21 -5.00
C GLY A 88 1.28 -1.76 -5.43
N ASN A 89 2.08 -1.56 -6.48
CA ASN A 89 2.23 -0.27 -7.12
C ASN A 89 1.40 -0.22 -8.40
N MET A 90 0.54 0.79 -8.52
CA MET A 90 -0.25 1.11 -9.72
C MET A 90 0.25 2.41 -10.39
N GLY A 91 1.35 2.97 -9.88
CA GLY A 91 2.06 4.08 -10.50
C GLY A 91 2.81 3.69 -11.76
N HIS A 92 3.37 4.69 -12.44
CA HIS A 92 4.10 4.47 -13.70
C HIS A 92 5.51 3.88 -13.49
N PHE A 93 6.11 4.09 -12.32
CA PHE A 93 7.47 3.65 -12.00
C PHE A 93 7.52 2.96 -10.64
N ASN A 94 8.46 2.03 -10.46
CA ASN A 94 8.62 1.21 -9.25
C ASN A 94 9.19 1.99 -8.05
N HIS A 95 9.33 3.32 -8.16
CA HIS A 95 9.97 4.15 -7.14
C HIS A 95 9.03 4.63 -6.03
N GLU A 96 7.73 4.35 -6.11
CA GLU A 96 6.81 4.69 -5.03
C GLU A 96 7.10 3.86 -3.76
N ILE A 97 7.56 2.62 -3.95
CA ILE A 97 7.97 1.71 -2.88
C ILE A 97 9.50 1.64 -2.87
N ASP A 98 10.12 1.89 -1.72
CA ASP A 98 11.59 1.90 -1.60
C ASP A 98 12.16 0.47 -1.49
N LEU A 99 12.20 -0.20 -2.65
CA LEU A 99 12.72 -1.57 -2.80
C LEU A 99 14.25 -1.64 -2.69
N GLU A 100 14.96 -0.58 -3.06
CA GLU A 100 16.42 -0.53 -2.96
C GLU A 100 16.89 -0.54 -1.52
N SER A 101 16.28 0.28 -0.66
CA SER A 101 16.59 0.28 0.77
C SER A 101 16.13 -1.03 1.42
N LEU A 102 15.02 -1.61 0.95
CA LEU A 102 14.54 -2.90 1.44
C LEU A 102 15.56 -4.02 1.16
N ARG A 103 16.12 -4.08 -0.06
CA ARG A 103 17.18 -5.05 -0.44
C ARG A 103 18.45 -4.92 0.41
N LYS A 104 18.75 -3.71 0.90
CA LYS A 104 19.92 -3.42 1.73
C LYS A 104 19.65 -3.63 3.22
N TYR A 105 18.39 -3.83 3.63
CA TYR A 105 18.02 -3.90 5.03
C TYR A 105 18.50 -5.23 5.66
N PRO A 106 19.20 -5.18 6.81
CA PRO A 106 19.83 -6.35 7.40
C PRO A 106 18.83 -7.45 7.74
N GLY A 107 19.13 -8.68 7.31
CA GLY A 107 18.32 -9.86 7.62
C GLY A 107 17.07 -10.04 6.76
N THR A 108 16.77 -9.11 5.84
CA THR A 108 15.66 -9.28 4.89
C THR A 108 16.14 -9.92 3.59
N LYS A 109 15.37 -10.89 3.09
CA LYS A 109 15.57 -11.48 1.76
C LYS A 109 14.22 -11.69 1.09
N PRO A 110 14.11 -11.42 -0.22
CA PRO A 110 12.92 -11.77 -0.97
C PRO A 110 12.82 -13.29 -1.10
N ILE A 111 11.66 -13.83 -0.75
CA ILE A 111 11.29 -15.22 -1.00
C ILE A 111 10.24 -15.20 -2.10
N GLU A 112 10.59 -15.70 -3.27
CA GLU A 112 9.64 -15.84 -4.38
C GLU A 112 8.59 -16.89 -4.03
N VAL A 113 7.32 -16.49 -4.01
CA VAL A 113 6.18 -17.38 -3.75
C VAL A 113 5.60 -17.89 -5.06
N LYS A 114 5.61 -17.03 -6.09
CA LYS A 114 5.13 -17.24 -7.46
C LYS A 114 5.81 -16.19 -8.34
N PRO A 115 5.89 -16.38 -9.68
CA PRO A 115 6.32 -15.31 -10.57
C PRO A 115 5.63 -13.97 -10.24
N ASP A 116 6.44 -12.92 -10.12
CA ASP A 116 6.07 -11.55 -9.77
C ASP A 116 5.47 -11.38 -8.35
N ILE A 117 5.62 -12.36 -7.45
CA ILE A 117 5.13 -12.26 -6.07
C ILE A 117 6.25 -12.63 -5.11
N HIS A 118 6.76 -11.63 -4.41
CA HIS A 118 7.85 -11.77 -3.45
C HIS A 118 7.38 -11.50 -2.03
N ARG A 119 7.65 -12.45 -1.13
CA ARG A 119 7.45 -12.26 0.30
C ARG A 119 8.75 -11.81 0.95
N TRP A 120 8.68 -10.73 1.70
CA TRP A 120 9.79 -10.15 2.45
C TRP A 120 9.58 -10.42 3.94
N VAL A 121 10.55 -11.08 4.57
CA VAL A 121 10.50 -11.41 6.01
C VAL A 121 11.46 -10.49 6.75
N PHE A 122 10.95 -9.71 7.71
CA PHE A 122 11.75 -8.79 8.52
C PHE A 122 12.23 -9.42 9.83
N GLN A 123 11.33 -10.15 10.48
CA GLN A 123 11.56 -10.83 11.74
C GLN A 123 10.61 -12.03 11.85
N VAL A 124 10.86 -12.92 12.81
CA VAL A 124 10.01 -14.08 13.04
C VAL A 124 8.58 -13.61 13.32
N GLY A 125 7.63 -14.02 12.47
CA GLY A 125 6.22 -13.65 12.60
C GLY A 125 5.82 -12.32 11.95
N HIS A 126 6.73 -11.62 11.28
CA HIS A 126 6.41 -10.41 10.51
C HIS A 126 6.97 -10.47 9.09
N SER A 127 6.06 -10.56 8.12
CA SER A 127 6.38 -10.53 6.71
C SER A 127 5.39 -9.67 5.92
N ILE A 128 5.83 -9.16 4.79
CA ILE A 128 4.99 -8.44 3.83
C ILE A 128 5.10 -9.12 2.47
N THR A 129 4.08 -8.97 1.63
CA THR A 129 4.10 -9.49 0.25
C THR A 129 4.07 -8.31 -0.71
N ILE A 130 5.04 -8.26 -1.61
CA ILE A 130 5.14 -7.24 -2.67
C ILE A 130 4.80 -7.89 -3.99
N LEU A 131 3.89 -7.24 -4.73
CA LEU A 131 3.46 -7.65 -6.06
C LEU A 131 4.24 -6.89 -7.13
N ALA A 132 4.71 -7.60 -8.15
CA ALA A 132 5.38 -7.09 -9.35
C ALA A 132 6.52 -6.11 -9.03
N GLU A 133 7.57 -6.63 -8.37
CA GLU A 133 8.80 -5.88 -8.06
C GLU A 133 9.58 -5.47 -9.32
#